data_AF-A0A6L8ENE9-F1
#
_entry.id   AF-A0A6L8ENE9-F1
#
_cell.length_a   1.000
_cell.length_b   1.000
_cell.length_c   1.000
_cell.angle_alpha   90.00
_cell.angle_beta   90.00
_cell.angle_gamma   90.00
#
_symmetry.space_group_name_H-M   'P 1'
#
loop_
_entity.id
_entity.type
_entity.pdbx_description
1 polymer ?
#
loop_
_entity_poly.entity_id
_entity_poly.type
_entity_poly.pdbx_seq_one_letter_code
_entity_poly.pdbx_strand_id
1 'polypeptide(L)'
;VDNRGAVTETYPYNPNGSAQGMTGFTSADGRFTIMMPHPERVFLAQQMSWIEHDSPGADSPWMQMFHNAREWLGQVNGVYSLT
;
A
#
# COMPACT_ATOMS: atom_id res chain seq x y z
N VAL A 1 -4.28 8.19 -9.22
CA VAL A 1 -3.58 9.12 -10.14
C VAL A 1 -3.78 8.63 -11.56
N ASP A 2 -3.65 9.49 -12.55
CA ASP A 2 -3.51 9.06 -13.94
C ASP A 2 -2.12 8.46 -14.21
N ASN A 3 -1.87 7.99 -15.43
CA ASN A 3 -0.58 7.40 -15.83
C ASN A 3 0.56 8.43 -15.95
N ARG A 4 0.30 9.73 -15.75
CA ARG A 4 1.30 10.79 -15.66
C ARG A 4 1.58 11.21 -14.22
N GLY A 5 0.94 10.55 -13.25
CA GLY A 5 1.10 10.81 -11.82
C GLY A 5 0.22 11.93 -11.27
N ALA A 6 -0.69 12.50 -12.07
CA ALA A 6 -1.58 13.56 -11.59
C ALA A 6 -2.76 12.98 -10.80
N VAL A 7 -3.19 13.65 -9.73
CA VAL A 7 -4.43 13.33 -9.02
C VAL A 7 -5.61 13.47 -10.00
N THR A 8 -6.55 12.52 -9.97
CA THR A 8 -7.63 12.47 -10.96
C THR A 8 -8.92 11.90 -10.40
N GLU A 9 -10.03 12.38 -10.94
CA GLU A 9 -11.39 11.87 -10.76
C GLU A 9 -11.92 11.20 -12.03
N THR A 10 -11.11 11.17 -13.10
CA THR A 10 -11.48 10.67 -14.43
C THR A 10 -11.40 9.15 -14.49
N TYR A 11 -12.48 8.52 -14.94
CA TYR A 11 -12.53 7.08 -15.22
C TYR A 11 -11.68 6.73 -16.47
N PRO A 12 -10.95 5.59 -16.50
CA PRO A 12 -10.85 4.56 -15.46
C PRO A 12 -9.70 4.75 -14.46
N TYR A 13 -8.86 5.79 -14.62
CA TYR A 13 -7.73 6.06 -13.72
C TYR A 13 -8.17 6.22 -12.25
N ASN A 14 -9.36 6.79 -12.06
CA ASN A 14 -10.15 6.69 -10.85
C ASN A 14 -11.38 5.80 -11.13
N PRO A 15 -11.43 4.57 -10.61
CA PRO A 15 -12.47 3.61 -10.98
C PRO A 15 -13.81 3.85 -10.28
N ASN A 16 -13.86 4.67 -9.23
CA ASN A 16 -15.05 4.87 -8.40
C ASN A 16 -15.49 6.34 -8.30
N GLY A 17 -14.74 7.27 -8.89
CA GLY A 17 -15.06 8.70 -8.89
C GLY A 17 -14.83 9.39 -7.54
N SER A 18 -14.09 8.77 -6.61
CA SER A 18 -13.78 9.41 -5.33
C SER A 18 -13.12 10.77 -5.53
N ALA A 19 -13.60 11.79 -4.80
CA ALA A 19 -13.06 13.14 -4.83
C ALA A 19 -11.56 13.14 -4.55
N GLN A 20 -10.81 13.94 -5.30
CA GLN A 20 -9.34 14.05 -5.21
C GLN A 20 -8.61 12.70 -5.31
N GLY A 21 -9.23 11.68 -5.92
CA GLY A 21 -8.65 10.34 -6.03
C GLY A 21 -8.45 9.62 -4.69
N MET A 22 -9.12 10.06 -3.61
CA MET A 22 -8.96 9.48 -2.28
C MET A 22 -9.46 8.03 -2.25
N THR A 23 -8.63 7.12 -1.73
CA THR A 23 -8.93 5.68 -1.70
C THR A 23 -8.44 4.97 -0.44
N GLY A 24 -7.90 5.73 0.53
CA GLY A 24 -7.47 5.23 1.83
C GLY A 24 -7.40 6.35 2.86
N PHE A 25 -7.65 6.01 4.12
CA PHE A 25 -7.70 6.93 5.25
C PHE A 25 -7.10 6.25 6.48
N THR A 26 -6.59 7.06 7.41
CA THR A 26 -6.03 6.57 8.67
C THR A 26 -6.54 7.39 9.86
N SER A 27 -6.58 6.78 11.04
CA SER A 27 -6.89 7.49 12.29
C SER A 27 -5.83 8.54 12.61
N ALA A 28 -6.15 9.53 13.44
CA ALA A 28 -5.22 10.60 13.80
C ALA A 28 -3.93 10.10 14.48
N ASP A 29 -4.01 8.96 15.17
CA ASP A 29 -2.88 8.28 15.81
C ASP A 29 -2.21 7.21 14.92
N GLY A 30 -2.69 7.05 13.68
CA GLY A 30 -2.13 6.15 12.66
C GLY A 30 -2.34 4.66 12.90
N ARG A 31 -3.06 4.25 13.96
CA ARG A 31 -3.21 2.83 14.34
C ARG A 31 -4.20 2.07 13.50
N PHE A 32 -5.15 2.77 12.87
CA PHE A 32 -6.16 2.17 12.01
C PHE A 32 -6.10 2.80 10.64
N THR A 33 -5.81 1.99 9.63
CA THR A 33 -5.80 2.42 8.22
C THR A 33 -6.79 1.56 7.46
N ILE A 34 -7.68 2.21 6.70
CA ILE A 34 -8.63 1.57 5.79
C ILE A 34 -8.34 2.01 4.37
N MET A 35 -8.53 1.13 3.41
CA MET A 35 -8.37 1.45 1.99
C MET A 35 -9.23 0.53 1.12
N MET A 36 -9.62 1.03 -0.05
CA MET A 36 -10.38 0.26 -1.03
C MET A 36 -9.52 -0.66 -1.93
N PRO A 37 -8.27 -0.31 -2.32
CA PRO A 37 -7.41 -1.25 -3.04
C PRO A 37 -7.07 -2.47 -2.17
N HIS A 38 -6.72 -3.58 -2.82
CA HIS A 38 -6.48 -4.89 -2.18
C HIS A 38 -4.98 -5.24 -2.13
N PRO A 39 -4.16 -4.66 -1.23
CA PRO A 39 -2.73 -4.96 -1.13
C PRO A 39 -2.47 -6.45 -0.83
N GLU A 40 -3.39 -7.13 -0.15
CA GLU A 40 -3.31 -8.56 0.18
C GLU A 40 -3.49 -9.49 -1.02
N ARG A 41 -3.97 -8.99 -2.16
CA ARG A 41 -4.08 -9.76 -3.40
C ARG A 41 -2.84 -9.66 -4.28
N VAL A 42 -1.97 -8.70 -3.99
CA VAL A 42 -0.86 -8.33 -4.85
C VAL A 42 0.43 -8.14 -4.07
N PHE A 43 0.59 -8.79 -2.92
CA PHE A 43 1.78 -8.63 -2.07
C PHE A 43 3.03 -9.30 -2.68
N LEU A 44 2.87 -10.32 -3.52
CA LEU A 44 3.96 -10.92 -4.30
C LEU A 44 4.06 -10.28 -5.69
N ALA A 45 5.27 -10.14 -6.21
CA ALA A 45 5.53 -9.66 -7.56
C ALA A 45 4.76 -10.45 -8.63
N GLN A 46 4.68 -11.78 -8.48
CA GLN A 46 3.98 -12.68 -9.41
C GLN A 46 2.44 -12.49 -9.46
N GLN A 47 1.86 -11.79 -8.48
CA GLN A 47 0.42 -11.52 -8.42
C GLN A 47 0.04 -10.21 -9.14
N MET A 48 1.01 -9.39 -9.51
CA MET A 48 0.78 -8.13 -10.22
C MET A 48 0.46 -8.41 -11.69
N SER A 49 -0.64 -7.85 -12.21
CA SER A 49 -1.01 -8.00 -13.63
C SER A 49 0.00 -7.38 -14.59
N TRP A 50 0.76 -6.40 -14.10
CA TRP A 50 1.89 -5.78 -14.76
C TRP A 50 2.94 -5.44 -13.70
N ILE A 51 4.19 -5.73 -14.02
CA ILE A 51 5.35 -5.36 -13.22
C ILE A 51 6.50 -5.02 -14.18
N GLU A 52 7.40 -4.13 -13.77
CA GLU A 52 8.60 -3.86 -14.56
C GLU A 52 9.41 -5.14 -14.74
N HIS A 53 9.96 -5.33 -15.95
CA HIS A 53 10.65 -6.57 -16.34
C HIS A 53 11.84 -6.90 -15.42
N ASP A 54 12.50 -5.87 -14.87
CA ASP A 54 13.66 -6.00 -14.01
C ASP A 54 13.31 -5.82 -12.52
N SER A 55 12.04 -6.05 -12.14
CA SER A 55 11.64 -5.96 -10.73
C SER A 55 12.48 -6.91 -9.87
N PRO A 56 13.24 -6.38 -8.89
CA PRO A 56 14.39 -7.07 -8.33
C PRO A 56 14.06 -8.13 -7.26
N GLY A 57 12.78 -8.43 -6.99
CA GLY A 57 12.40 -9.25 -5.83
C GLY A 57 11.11 -10.06 -5.99
N ALA A 58 10.94 -11.03 -5.08
CA ALA A 58 9.74 -11.87 -4.98
C ALA A 58 8.53 -11.08 -4.44
N ASP A 59 8.78 -10.04 -3.65
CA ASP A 59 7.77 -9.19 -3.05
C ASP A 59 7.45 -7.98 -3.94
N SER A 60 6.18 -7.60 -3.96
CA SER A 60 5.76 -6.31 -4.49
C SER A 60 6.01 -5.20 -3.45
N PRO A 61 5.92 -3.92 -3.85
CA PRO A 61 5.92 -2.81 -2.90
C PRO A 61 4.83 -2.90 -1.81
N TRP A 62 3.71 -3.57 -2.07
CA TRP A 62 2.61 -3.72 -1.11
C TRP A 62 2.98 -4.59 0.09
N MET A 63 3.99 -5.47 -0.03
CA MET A 63 4.47 -6.28 1.10
C MET A 63 4.92 -5.42 2.29
N GLN A 64 5.48 -4.24 2.00
CA GLN A 64 5.98 -3.33 3.04
C GLN A 64 4.90 -2.92 4.04
N MET A 65 3.63 -2.84 3.63
CA MET A 65 2.53 -2.55 4.55
C MET A 65 2.44 -3.56 5.70
N PHE A 66 2.63 -4.84 5.40
CA PHE A 66 2.55 -5.92 6.38
C PHE A 66 3.82 -6.02 7.22
N HIS A 67 4.99 -5.74 6.63
CA HIS A 67 6.24 -5.62 7.38
C HIS A 67 6.18 -4.49 8.42
N ASN A 68 5.69 -3.30 8.02
CA ASN A 68 5.52 -2.17 8.94
C ASN A 68 4.61 -2.52 10.12
N ALA A 69 3.50 -3.21 9.88
CA ALA A 69 2.59 -3.64 10.95
C ALA A 69 3.28 -4.61 11.92
N ARG A 70 4.06 -5.56 11.39
CA ARG A 70 4.81 -6.53 12.21
C ARG A 70 5.91 -5.85 13.03
N GLU A 71 6.64 -4.93 12.43
CA GLU A 71 7.71 -4.17 13.08
C GLU A 71 7.14 -3.30 14.22
N TRP A 72 6.03 -2.59 13.96
CA TRP A 72 5.36 -1.77 14.97
C TRP A 72 4.96 -2.58 16.20
N LEU A 73 4.41 -3.79 16.02
CA LEU A 73 4.13 -4.70 17.14
C LEU A 73 5.40 -5.09 17.89
N GLY A 74 6.51 -5.27 17.18
CA GLY A 74 7.81 -5.57 17.78
C GLY A 74 8.37 -4.43 18.64
N GLN A 75 8.20 -3.19 18.17
CA GLN A 75 8.58 -1.97 18.89
C GLN A 75 7.70 -1.75 20.12
N VAL A 76 6.37 -1.88 19.98
CA VAL A 76 5.41 -1.70 21.09
C VAL A 76 5.62 -2.72 22.21
N ASN A 77 6.00 -3.95 21.89
CA ASN A 77 6.21 -5.01 22.87
C ASN A 77 7.64 -5.05 23.44
N GLY A 78 8.52 -4.09 23.08
CA GLY A 78 9.90 -4.05 23.56
C GLY A 78 10.79 -5.21 23.09
N VAL A 79 10.33 -6.01 22.12
CA VAL A 79 11.03 -7.20 21.62
C VAL A 79 12.17 -6.82 20.66
N TYR A 80 12.14 -5.60 20.10
CA TYR A 80 13.24 -5.01 19.36
C TYR A 80 13.66 -3.69 20.00
N SER A 81 14.23 -3.76 21.20
CA SER A 81 15.15 -2.73 21.69
C SER A 81 16.58 -3.26 21.52
N LEU A 82 17.09 -3.22 20.29
CA LEU A 82 18.51 -3.46 20.05
C LEU A 82 19.03 -2.39 19.08
N THR A 83 19.72 -1.40 19.67
CA THR A 83 20.54 -0.33 19.06
C THR A 83 19.82 0.73 18.21
#